data_AF-A0A2W7BDB6-F1
#
_entry.id   AF-A0A2W7BDB6-F1
#
_cell.length_a   1.000
_cell.length_b   1.000
_cell.length_c   1.000
_cell.angle_alpha   90.00
_cell.angle_beta   90.00
_cell.angle_gamma   90.00
#
_symmetry.space_group_name_H-M   'P 1'
#
loop_
_entity.id
_entity.type
_entity.pdbx_description
1 polymer ?
#
loop_
_entity_poly.entity_id
_entity_poly.type
_entity_poly.pdbx_seq_one_letter_code
_entity_poly.pdbx_strand_id
1 'polypeptide(L)'
;MSEFPQTILKTLYKSSDINRIWRDNASQPVICHPQKGWISPNKYREIGKNRPCPYCAKKMVYGKDRYSTPSLQEAVKRGYEYLDNQGIKKINQIGNGNLYFHPNYVTLDHKINKARCPELMFNYDNLEIICWKCNNEKSDNNAFELQFNHQYINDLIDEVLSRYPSL
;
A
#
# COMPACT_ATOMS: atom_id res chain seq x y z
N MET A 1 19.20 -20.97 3.71
CA MET A 1 18.46 -20.07 2.81
C MET A 1 19.03 -18.67 3.01
N SER A 2 19.65 -18.10 1.99
CA SER A 2 20.47 -16.88 2.11
C SER A 2 19.62 -15.62 2.06
N GLU A 3 19.98 -14.65 2.89
CA GLU A 3 19.52 -13.26 2.82
C GLU A 3 19.67 -12.70 1.40
N PHE A 4 18.73 -11.85 0.97
CA PHE A 4 18.90 -11.12 -0.28
C PHE A 4 20.16 -10.24 -0.16
N PRO A 5 21.08 -10.23 -1.15
CA PRO A 5 22.35 -9.51 -1.01
C PRO A 5 22.13 -8.00 -0.85
N GLN A 6 22.26 -7.51 0.38
CA GLN A 6 22.09 -6.09 0.73
C GLN A 6 23.04 -5.17 -0.03
N THR A 7 24.22 -5.69 -0.38
CA THR A 7 25.22 -4.97 -1.18
C THR A 7 24.73 -4.63 -2.59
N ILE A 8 23.93 -5.49 -3.22
CA ILE A 8 23.34 -5.22 -4.54
C ILE A 8 22.37 -4.05 -4.45
N LEU A 9 21.51 -4.03 -3.43
CA LEU A 9 20.50 -2.98 -3.26
C LEU A 9 21.13 -1.60 -3.08
N LYS A 10 22.21 -1.49 -2.29
CA LYS A 10 22.91 -0.22 -2.05
C LYS A 10 23.50 0.44 -3.31
N THR A 11 23.64 -0.32 -4.39
CA THR A 11 24.20 0.17 -5.67
C THR A 11 23.12 0.59 -6.68
N LEU A 12 21.84 0.52 -6.30
CA LEU A 12 20.74 0.87 -7.19
C LEU A 12 20.47 2.38 -7.18
N TYR A 13 20.75 3.03 -8.31
CA TYR A 13 20.52 4.47 -8.48
C TYR A 13 19.36 4.82 -9.41
N LYS A 14 18.92 3.87 -10.25
CA LYS A 14 17.87 4.10 -11.26
C LYS A 14 16.55 3.49 -10.83
N SER A 15 15.47 4.28 -10.87
CA SER A 15 14.11 3.82 -10.55
C SER A 15 13.67 2.62 -11.37
N SER A 16 14.13 2.49 -12.63
CA SER A 16 13.85 1.33 -13.49
C SER A 16 14.46 0.03 -12.96
N ASP A 17 15.70 0.08 -12.45
CA ASP A 17 16.40 -1.09 -11.91
C ASP A 17 15.78 -1.52 -10.57
N ILE A 18 15.43 -0.53 -9.75
CA ILE A 18 14.70 -0.71 -8.48
C ILE A 18 13.34 -1.40 -8.74
N ASN A 19 12.58 -0.89 -9.72
CA ASN A 19 11.30 -1.48 -10.11
C ASN A 19 11.43 -2.86 -10.75
N ARG A 20 12.54 -3.14 -11.46
CA ARG A 20 12.83 -4.49 -11.97
C ARG A 20 13.05 -5.45 -10.82
N ILE A 21 13.97 -5.15 -9.90
CA ILE A 21 14.29 -6.02 -8.75
C ILE A 21 13.07 -6.29 -7.88
N TRP A 22 12.26 -5.26 -7.60
CA TRP A 22 11.00 -5.42 -6.87
C TRP A 22 10.04 -6.40 -7.55
N ARG A 23 9.89 -6.31 -8.87
CA ARG A 23 9.00 -7.19 -9.64
C ARG A 23 9.52 -8.62 -9.73
N ASP A 24 10.81 -8.78 -10.02
CA ASP A 24 11.45 -10.10 -10.20
C ASP A 24 11.40 -10.93 -8.91
N ASN A 25 11.40 -10.25 -7.76
CA ASN A 25 11.35 -10.89 -6.44
C ASN A 25 9.95 -10.94 -5.83
N ALA A 26 8.89 -10.60 -6.56
CA ALA A 26 7.52 -10.54 -6.01
C ALA A 26 7.05 -11.88 -5.41
N SER A 27 7.55 -13.00 -5.93
CA SER A 27 7.24 -14.35 -5.46
C SER A 27 8.39 -15.01 -4.67
N GLN A 28 9.54 -14.35 -4.53
CA GLN A 28 10.72 -14.90 -3.84
C GLN A 28 10.68 -14.59 -2.34
N PRO A 29 11.14 -15.49 -1.45
CA PRO A 29 11.10 -15.29 0.00
C PRO A 29 12.21 -14.35 0.47
N VAL A 30 12.07 -13.05 0.18
CA VAL A 30 13.11 -12.02 0.42
C VAL A 30 12.83 -11.13 1.64
N ILE A 31 11.71 -11.31 2.32
CA ILE A 31 11.32 -10.52 3.50
C ILE A 31 11.40 -11.41 4.74
N CYS A 32 12.22 -11.02 5.72
CA CYS A 32 12.30 -11.71 7.01
C CYS A 32 11.18 -11.20 7.95
N HIS A 33 10.07 -11.93 8.02
CA HIS A 33 8.91 -11.57 8.85
C HIS A 33 9.03 -12.22 10.25
N PRO A 34 8.83 -11.48 11.36
CA PRO A 34 9.11 -11.96 12.71
C PRO A 34 8.34 -13.24 13.10
N GLN A 35 7.09 -13.36 12.66
CA GLN A 35 6.23 -14.52 12.98
C GLN A 35 6.15 -15.60 11.89
N LYS A 36 6.67 -15.33 10.69
CA LYS A 36 6.44 -16.18 9.50
C LYS A 36 7.75 -16.62 8.83
N GLY A 37 8.89 -16.16 9.33
CA GLY A 37 10.18 -16.37 8.70
C GLY A 37 10.26 -15.65 7.35
N TRP A 38 11.04 -16.22 6.43
CA TRP A 38 11.24 -15.66 5.10
C TRP A 38 9.99 -15.84 4.22
N ILE A 39 9.36 -14.72 3.84
CA ILE A 39 8.16 -14.70 3.00
C ILE A 39 8.37 -13.81 1.77
N SER A 40 7.54 -14.01 0.75
CA SER A 40 7.55 -13.20 -0.46
C SER A 40 6.66 -11.96 -0.34
N PRO A 41 6.91 -10.90 -1.15
CA PRO A 41 6.00 -9.77 -1.27
C PRO A 41 4.55 -10.18 -1.57
N ASN A 42 4.33 -11.17 -2.44
CA ASN A 42 3.00 -11.70 -2.73
C ASN A 42 2.38 -12.37 -1.50
N LYS A 43 3.16 -13.18 -0.77
CA LYS A 43 2.68 -13.79 0.47
C LYS A 43 2.34 -12.73 1.52
N TYR A 44 3.12 -11.65 1.58
CA TYR A 44 2.87 -10.57 2.53
C TYR A 44 1.58 -9.81 2.20
N ARG A 45 1.30 -9.53 0.93
CA ARG A 45 -0.02 -8.98 0.51
C ARG A 45 -1.17 -9.91 0.87
N GLU A 46 -1.01 -11.22 0.70
CA GLU A 46 -2.04 -12.19 1.06
C GLU A 46 -2.39 -12.13 2.56
N ILE A 47 -1.41 -11.92 3.44
CA ILE A 47 -1.63 -11.74 4.89
C ILE A 47 -2.52 -10.53 5.19
N GLY A 48 -2.47 -9.49 4.35
CA GLY A 48 -3.32 -8.30 4.45
C GLY A 48 -4.79 -8.54 4.12
N LYS A 49 -5.13 -9.67 3.49
CA LYS A 49 -6.52 -10.01 3.14
C LYS A 49 -7.39 -10.01 4.39
N ASN A 50 -8.58 -9.42 4.28
CA ASN A 50 -9.58 -9.31 5.35
C ASN A 50 -9.15 -8.48 6.57
N ARG A 51 -7.97 -7.84 6.55
CA ARG A 51 -7.55 -6.90 7.59
C ARG A 51 -8.03 -5.48 7.26
N PRO A 52 -8.31 -4.63 8.26
CA PRO A 52 -8.59 -3.22 8.00
C PRO A 52 -7.34 -2.51 7.48
N CYS A 53 -7.51 -1.60 6.53
CA CYS A 53 -6.46 -0.67 6.13
C CYS A 53 -6.08 0.23 7.32
N PRO A 54 -4.79 0.49 7.59
CA PRO A 54 -4.37 1.33 8.71
C PRO A 54 -4.89 2.78 8.62
N TYR A 55 -5.19 3.27 7.41
CA TYR A 55 -5.62 4.65 7.20
C TYR A 55 -7.15 4.80 7.07
N CYS A 56 -7.81 4.01 6.22
CA CYS A 56 -9.26 4.19 6.01
C CYS A 56 -10.15 3.20 6.78
N ALA A 57 -9.55 2.31 7.59
CA ALA A 57 -10.21 1.23 8.33
C ALA A 57 -11.08 0.28 7.49
N LYS A 58 -11.14 0.44 6.16
CA LYS A 58 -11.89 -0.44 5.27
C LYS A 58 -11.20 -1.78 5.15
N LYS A 59 -12.00 -2.84 5.15
CA LYS A 59 -11.53 -4.21 4.99
C LYS A 59 -10.84 -4.40 3.63
N MET A 60 -9.59 -4.82 3.65
CA MET A 60 -8.82 -5.02 2.44
C MET A 60 -9.13 -6.36 1.77
N VAL A 61 -9.06 -6.38 0.45
CA VAL A 61 -9.37 -7.54 -0.38
C VAL A 61 -8.15 -7.98 -1.20
N TYR A 62 -8.02 -9.27 -1.42
CA TYR A 62 -6.91 -9.86 -2.19
C TYR A 62 -7.44 -11.03 -3.02
N GLY A 63 -6.85 -11.22 -4.21
CA GLY A 63 -7.27 -12.20 -5.20
C GLY A 63 -7.63 -11.53 -6.51
N LYS A 64 -6.67 -11.50 -7.45
CA LYS A 64 -6.77 -10.80 -8.74
C LYS A 64 -8.03 -11.20 -9.51
N ASP A 65 -8.33 -12.49 -9.58
CA ASP A 65 -9.45 -13.02 -10.38
C ASP A 65 -10.82 -12.49 -9.95
N ARG A 66 -10.97 -12.16 -8.67
CA ARG A 66 -12.24 -11.65 -8.11
C ARG A 66 -12.28 -10.13 -8.02
N TYR A 67 -11.15 -9.51 -7.68
CA TYR A 67 -11.08 -8.09 -7.33
C TYR A 67 -10.34 -7.24 -8.37
N SER A 68 -10.20 -7.77 -9.60
CA SER A 68 -9.75 -7.01 -10.76
C SER A 68 -10.59 -7.34 -12.00
N THR A 69 -10.52 -6.47 -13.01
CA THR A 69 -11.18 -6.66 -14.31
C THR A 69 -10.46 -5.88 -15.38
N PRO A 70 -10.32 -6.40 -16.62
CA PRO A 70 -9.73 -5.65 -17.73
C PRO A 70 -10.68 -4.62 -18.35
N SER A 71 -11.96 -4.63 -17.99
CA SER A 71 -12.98 -3.71 -18.55
C SER A 71 -13.27 -2.57 -17.59
N LEU A 72 -13.09 -1.33 -18.07
CA LEU A 72 -13.48 -0.12 -17.33
C LEU A 72 -14.97 -0.13 -17.00
N GLN A 73 -15.81 -0.48 -17.96
CA GLN A 73 -17.28 -0.52 -17.76
C GLN A 73 -17.66 -1.50 -16.66
N GLU A 74 -17.02 -2.68 -16.62
CA GLU A 74 -17.25 -3.65 -15.56
C GLU A 74 -16.72 -3.16 -14.21
N ALA A 75 -15.58 -2.46 -14.19
CA ALA A 75 -15.03 -1.88 -12.97
C ALA A 75 -15.97 -0.83 -12.37
N VAL A 76 -16.55 0.04 -13.21
CA VAL A 76 -17.57 1.03 -12.84
C VAL A 76 -18.82 0.31 -12.30
N LYS A 77 -19.32 -0.71 -13.01
CA LYS A 77 -20.48 -1.50 -12.57
C LYS A 77 -20.26 -2.18 -11.21
N ARG A 78 -19.03 -2.62 -10.92
CA ARG A 78 -18.63 -3.20 -9.63
C ARG A 78 -18.36 -2.16 -8.54
N GLY A 79 -18.48 -0.87 -8.83
CA GLY A 79 -18.25 0.20 -7.86
C GLY A 79 -16.78 0.40 -7.49
N TYR A 80 -15.85 0.22 -8.44
CA TYR A 80 -14.42 0.41 -8.16
C TYR A 80 -14.01 1.89 -8.12
N GLU A 81 -14.91 2.78 -8.51
CA GLU A 81 -14.68 4.23 -8.46
C GLU A 81 -14.79 4.76 -7.04
N TYR A 82 -13.97 5.76 -6.73
CA TYR A 82 -13.96 6.42 -5.43
C TYR A 82 -13.55 7.88 -5.57
N LEU A 83 -13.87 8.70 -4.55
CA LEU A 83 -13.33 10.06 -4.43
C LEU A 83 -12.03 10.01 -3.64
N ASP A 84 -11.00 10.70 -4.14
CA ASP A 84 -9.80 11.00 -3.37
C ASP A 84 -10.05 12.14 -2.36
N ASN A 85 -9.00 12.52 -1.61
CA ASN A 85 -9.10 13.53 -0.56
C ASN A 85 -9.36 14.94 -1.10
N GLN A 86 -9.25 15.16 -2.42
CA GLN A 86 -9.58 16.40 -3.11
C GLN A 86 -10.99 16.36 -3.73
N GLY A 87 -11.73 15.28 -3.53
CA GLY A 87 -13.06 15.08 -4.12
C GLY A 87 -13.01 14.72 -5.61
N ILE A 88 -11.85 14.34 -6.15
CA ILE A 88 -11.71 13.95 -7.56
C ILE A 88 -12.04 12.46 -7.69
N LYS A 89 -12.86 12.13 -8.69
CA LYS A 89 -13.19 10.74 -9.00
C LYS A 89 -11.97 10.00 -9.55
N LYS A 90 -11.64 8.86 -8.95
CA LYS A 90 -10.51 7.99 -9.29
C LYS A 90 -10.95 6.55 -9.44
N ILE A 91 -10.14 5.78 -10.16
CA ILE A 91 -10.23 4.32 -10.27
C ILE A 91 -8.81 3.74 -10.32
N ASN A 92 -8.57 2.65 -9.59
CA ASN A 92 -7.25 2.00 -9.57
C ASN A 92 -7.00 1.25 -10.88
N GLN A 93 -5.87 1.52 -11.53
CA GLN A 93 -5.50 0.88 -12.79
C GLN A 93 -3.99 0.59 -12.89
N ILE A 94 -3.62 -0.48 -13.60
CA ILE A 94 -2.22 -0.82 -13.96
C ILE A 94 -2.07 -0.92 -15.48
N GLY A 95 -0.89 -0.53 -15.99
CA GLY A 95 -0.45 -0.87 -17.34
C GLY A 95 -1.24 -0.18 -18.44
N ASN A 96 -1.28 1.17 -18.40
CA ASN A 96 -1.95 2.03 -19.38
C ASN A 96 -3.41 1.63 -19.70
N GLY A 97 -4.15 1.11 -18.71
CA GLY A 97 -5.60 0.86 -18.83
C GLY A 97 -6.02 -0.61 -18.97
N ASN A 98 -5.09 -1.57 -18.89
CA ASN A 98 -5.42 -2.98 -19.15
C ASN A 98 -6.00 -3.74 -17.95
N LEU A 99 -5.95 -3.18 -16.74
CA LEU A 99 -6.49 -3.84 -15.57
C LEU A 99 -6.88 -2.87 -14.46
N TYR A 100 -8.13 -2.97 -14.03
CA TYR A 100 -8.74 -2.18 -12.96
C TYR A 100 -8.88 -3.00 -11.69
N PHE A 101 -8.74 -2.36 -10.53
CA PHE A 101 -8.75 -3.04 -9.23
C PHE A 101 -9.72 -2.39 -8.24
N HIS A 102 -10.20 -3.21 -7.30
CA HIS A 102 -11.03 -2.74 -6.19
C HIS A 102 -10.31 -1.63 -5.38
N PRO A 103 -11.00 -0.59 -4.88
CA PRO A 103 -10.41 0.50 -4.11
C PRO A 103 -9.61 0.02 -2.90
N ASN A 104 -10.14 -1.00 -2.21
CA ASN A 104 -9.49 -1.60 -1.04
C ASN A 104 -8.64 -2.83 -1.37
N TYR A 105 -8.20 -3.00 -2.62
CA TYR A 105 -7.30 -4.10 -2.95
C TYR A 105 -5.97 -3.96 -2.20
N VAL A 106 -5.43 -5.06 -1.66
CA VAL A 106 -4.20 -5.03 -0.88
C VAL A 106 -3.02 -4.65 -1.76
N THR A 107 -2.30 -3.62 -1.34
CA THR A 107 -0.98 -3.28 -1.84
C THR A 107 0.07 -3.49 -0.76
N LEU A 108 1.33 -3.49 -1.17
CA LEU A 108 2.49 -3.54 -0.28
C LEU A 108 3.40 -2.41 -0.70
N ASP A 109 3.59 -1.45 0.19
CA ASP A 109 4.32 -0.21 -0.05
C ASP A 109 5.44 0.01 0.97
N HIS A 110 6.16 1.11 0.82
CA HIS A 110 7.34 1.44 1.60
C HIS A 110 7.10 2.70 2.45
N LYS A 111 7.39 2.65 3.75
CA LYS A 111 7.34 3.83 4.63
C LYS A 111 8.37 4.86 4.21
N ILE A 112 9.60 4.41 3.99
CA ILE A 112 10.70 5.19 3.39
C ILE A 112 10.84 4.77 1.93
N ASN A 113 10.76 5.76 1.04
CA ASN A 113 10.80 5.56 -0.41
C ASN A 113 12.00 4.71 -0.88
N LYS A 114 11.70 3.55 -1.48
CA LYS A 114 12.69 2.61 -2.04
C LYS A 114 13.55 3.19 -3.17
N ALA A 115 13.13 4.26 -3.84
CA ALA A 115 13.93 4.94 -4.85
C ALA A 115 15.11 5.72 -4.23
N ARG A 116 14.96 6.14 -2.96
CA ARG A 116 15.99 6.86 -2.21
C ARG A 116 16.78 5.95 -1.27
N CYS A 117 16.13 4.92 -0.73
CA CYS A 117 16.73 3.94 0.18
C CYS A 117 16.47 2.51 -0.33
N PRO A 118 17.10 2.08 -1.45
CA PRO A 118 16.84 0.76 -2.04
C PRO A 118 17.23 -0.41 -1.12
N GLU A 119 18.19 -0.21 -0.21
CA GLU A 119 18.57 -1.18 0.83
C GLU A 119 17.42 -1.52 1.78
N LEU A 120 16.41 -0.64 1.90
CA LEU A 120 15.22 -0.87 2.71
C LEU A 120 14.07 -1.53 1.92
N MET A 121 14.29 -1.92 0.66
CA MET A 121 13.23 -2.43 -0.24
C MET A 121 12.51 -3.67 0.30
N PHE A 122 13.23 -4.58 0.94
CA PHE A 122 12.68 -5.83 1.50
C PHE A 122 12.74 -5.87 3.02
N ASN A 123 13.11 -4.76 3.66
CA ASN A 123 13.13 -4.66 5.12
C ASN A 123 11.68 -4.69 5.65
N TYR A 124 11.39 -5.63 6.55
CA TYR A 124 10.06 -5.82 7.11
C TYR A 124 9.50 -4.55 7.77
N ASP A 125 10.32 -3.83 8.54
CA ASP A 125 9.90 -2.63 9.28
C ASP A 125 9.63 -1.43 8.36
N ASN A 126 10.24 -1.43 7.17
CA ASN A 126 10.01 -0.43 6.13
C ASN A 126 8.81 -0.76 5.22
N LEU A 127 8.28 -1.98 5.28
CA LEU A 127 7.17 -2.41 4.45
C LEU A 127 5.83 -2.18 5.17
N GLU A 128 4.83 -1.72 4.42
CA GLU A 128 3.50 -1.46 4.93
C GLU A 128 2.43 -2.11 4.03
N ILE A 129 1.53 -2.87 4.66
CA ILE A 129 0.30 -3.35 4.01
C ILE A 129 -0.73 -2.24 4.09
N ILE A 130 -1.16 -1.77 2.94
CA ILE A 130 -2.10 -0.67 2.80
C ILE A 130 -3.09 -0.99 1.69
N CYS A 131 -4.28 -0.39 1.72
CA CYS A 131 -5.22 -0.53 0.61
C CYS A 131 -4.86 0.42 -0.53
N TRP A 132 -5.14 0.03 -1.77
CA TRP A 132 -4.69 0.76 -2.94
C TRP A 132 -5.17 2.21 -2.99
N LYS A 133 -6.41 2.50 -2.60
CA LYS A 133 -6.90 3.88 -2.47
C LYS A 133 -5.94 4.73 -1.61
N CYS A 134 -5.66 4.29 -0.39
CA CYS A 134 -4.78 5.00 0.53
C CYS A 134 -3.31 5.00 0.04
N ASN A 135 -2.89 3.96 -0.68
CA ASN A 135 -1.56 3.93 -1.30
C ASN A 135 -1.38 5.02 -2.35
N ASN A 136 -2.42 5.27 -3.16
CA ASN A 136 -2.39 6.35 -4.14
C ASN A 136 -2.40 7.73 -3.47
N GLU A 137 -3.11 7.88 -2.34
CA GLU A 137 -3.11 9.12 -1.55
C GLU A 137 -1.74 9.36 -0.89
N LYS A 138 -1.12 8.30 -0.35
CA LYS A 138 0.22 8.35 0.23
C LYS A 138 1.27 8.73 -0.80
N SER A 139 1.28 8.08 -1.98
CA SER A 139 2.28 8.34 -3.02
C SER A 139 3.71 8.34 -2.45
N ASP A 140 4.54 9.30 -2.82
CA ASP A 140 5.90 9.49 -2.31
C ASP A 140 5.97 10.32 -1.01
N ASN A 141 4.84 10.57 -0.33
CA ASN A 141 4.80 11.34 0.91
C ASN A 141 5.27 10.51 2.11
N ASN A 142 6.53 10.63 2.48
CA ASN A 142 7.09 9.97 3.67
C ASN A 142 6.49 10.48 4.99
N ALA A 143 5.81 11.64 5.01
CA ALA A 143 5.18 12.20 6.20
C ALA A 143 3.69 11.82 6.32
N PHE A 144 3.17 10.98 5.42
CA PHE A 144 1.75 10.65 5.34
C PHE A 144 1.18 10.09 6.65
N GLU A 145 1.90 9.17 7.30
CA GLU A 145 1.48 8.61 8.59
C GLU A 145 1.38 9.68 9.69
N LEU A 146 2.36 10.58 9.77
CA LEU A 146 2.36 11.68 10.74
C LEU A 146 1.19 12.64 10.51
N GLN A 147 0.95 12.99 9.24
CA GLN A 147 -0.17 13.87 8.85
C GLN A 147 -1.52 13.23 9.18
N PHE A 148 -1.66 11.93 8.87
CA PHE A 148 -2.88 11.19 9.17
C PHE A 148 -3.16 11.12 10.68
N ASN A 149 -2.14 10.78 11.48
CA ASN A 149 -2.28 10.70 12.93
C ASN A 149 -2.59 12.07 13.55
N HIS A 150 -1.96 13.14 13.05
CA HIS A 150 -2.26 14.50 13.48
C HIS A 150 -3.70 14.89 13.18
N GLN A 151 -4.21 14.59 11.98
CA GLN A 151 -5.60 14.85 11.62
C GLN A 151 -6.57 14.05 12.51
N TYR A 152 -6.31 12.76 12.72
CA TYR A 152 -7.14 11.93 13.59
C TYR A 152 -7.23 12.46 15.02
N ILE A 153 -6.12 12.96 15.59
CA ILE A 153 -6.12 13.57 16.91
C ILE A 153 -6.96 14.85 16.94
N ASN A 154 -6.87 15.70 15.91
CA ASN A 154 -7.68 16.91 15.82
C ASN A 154 -9.17 16.58 15.69
N ASP A 155 -9.54 15.62 14.83
CA ASP A 155 -10.93 15.18 14.68
C ASP A 155 -11.48 14.64 16.01
N LEU A 156 -10.66 13.91 16.77
CA LEU A 156 -11.03 13.41 18.09
C LEU A 156 -11.22 14.55 19.11
N ILE A 157 -10.35 15.57 19.09
CA ILE A 157 -10.50 16.76 19.94
C ILE A 157 -11.81 17.47 19.61
N ASP A 158 -12.09 17.69 18.32
CA ASP A 158 -13.31 18.36 17.87
C ASP A 158 -14.58 17.58 18.25
N GLU A 159 -14.56 16.24 18.10
CA GLU A 159 -15.65 15.38 18.54
C GLU A 159 -15.88 15.47 20.05
N VAL A 160 -14.80 15.44 20.85
CA VAL A 160 -14.88 15.53 22.31
C VAL A 160 -15.42 16.89 22.74
N LEU A 161 -14.91 17.99 22.19
CA LEU A 161 -15.38 19.35 22.50
C LEU A 161 -16.83 19.56 22.06
N SER A 162 -17.24 19.00 20.92
CA SER A 162 -18.63 19.04 20.45
C SER A 162 -19.56 18.27 21.39
N ARG A 163 -19.13 17.11 21.87
CA ARG A 163 -19.94 16.23 22.74
C ARG A 163 -19.97 16.69 24.19
N TYR A 164 -18.90 17.33 24.66
CA TYR A 164 -18.73 17.81 26.04
C TYR A 164 -18.28 19.28 26.04
N PRO A 165 -19.18 20.24 25.72
CA PRO A 165 -18.82 21.65 25.54
C PRO A 165 -18.35 22.38 26.81
N SER A 166 -18.46 21.73 27.96
CA SER A 166 -18.15 22.28 29.29
C SER A 166 -16.93 21.62 29.94
N LEU A 167 -16.13 20.87 29.17
CA LEU A 167 -14.76 20.49 29.56
C LEU A 167 -13.79 21.66 29.42
#